data_AF-A0A9Q3UZW7-F1
#
_entry.id   AF-A0A9Q3UZW7-F1
#
_cell.length_a   1.000
_cell.length_b   1.000
_cell.length_c   1.000
_cell.angle_alpha   90.00
_cell.angle_beta   90.00
_cell.angle_gamma   90.00
#
_symmetry.space_group_name_H-M   'P 1'
#
loop_
_entity.id
_entity.type
_entity.pdbx_description
1 polymer ?
#
loop_
_entity_poly.entity_id
_entity_poly.type
_entity_poly.pdbx_seq_one_letter_code
_entity_poly.pdbx_strand_id
1 'polypeptide(L)'
;MNTLTDYKVTFGIKKIHGFNIKFMHSISYSLDSIIATFRSIIGCDHLLEVINLSSNVSQQGETVYTTQSLQIITISYTLTKIYHDMEAYDLNPNITPDYSLPTADFKEIVKAWRNFVTNGSSGY
;
A
#
# COMPACT_ATOMS: atom_id res chain seq x y z
N MET A 1 0.81 7.97 -19.59
CA MET A 1 1.40 8.23 -18.25
C MET A 1 1.55 6.90 -17.56
N ASN A 2 2.67 6.67 -16.89
CA ASN A 2 2.97 5.41 -16.21
C ASN A 2 2.96 5.71 -14.72
N THR A 3 1.94 5.24 -14.00
CA THR A 3 1.78 5.46 -12.54
C THR A 3 3.08 5.24 -11.79
N LEU A 4 3.83 4.16 -12.07
CA LEU A 4 5.10 3.91 -11.37
C LEU A 4 6.14 5.02 -11.59
N THR A 5 6.17 5.62 -12.77
CA THR A 5 7.07 6.75 -13.06
C THR A 5 6.61 8.02 -12.34
N ASP A 6 5.29 8.28 -12.32
CA ASP A 6 4.71 9.47 -11.69
C ASP A 6 4.97 9.49 -10.17
N TYR A 7 4.89 8.33 -9.52
CA TYR A 7 5.19 8.15 -8.09
C TYR A 7 6.65 7.80 -7.81
N LYS A 8 7.53 7.82 -8.82
CA LYS A 8 8.96 7.43 -8.74
C LYS A 8 9.17 6.08 -8.03
N VAL A 9 8.28 5.13 -8.28
CA VAL A 9 8.30 3.79 -7.66
C VAL A 9 9.47 2.98 -8.20
N THR A 10 10.29 2.50 -7.29
CA THR A 10 11.38 1.56 -7.54
C THR A 10 11.32 0.42 -6.52
N PHE A 11 11.78 -0.76 -6.93
CA PHE A 11 11.79 -1.95 -6.08
C PHE A 11 13.22 -2.44 -5.86
N GLY A 12 13.49 -2.99 -4.68
CA GLY A 12 14.82 -3.47 -4.33
C GLY A 12 14.82 -4.59 -3.31
N ILE A 13 15.98 -5.25 -3.18
CA ILE A 13 16.27 -6.25 -2.17
C ILE A 13 17.48 -5.77 -1.38
N LYS A 14 17.35 -5.69 -0.05
CA LYS A 14 18.44 -5.34 0.85
C LYS A 14 18.74 -6.52 1.75
N LYS A 15 20.02 -6.90 1.85
CA LYS A 15 20.46 -7.93 2.79
C LYS A 15 20.69 -7.29 4.17
N ILE A 16 19.92 -7.70 5.17
CA ILE A 16 20.03 -7.21 6.55
C ILE A 16 20.19 -8.41 7.48
N HIS A 17 21.27 -8.46 8.25
CA HIS A 17 21.59 -9.58 9.16
C HIS A 17 21.47 -10.97 8.51
N GLY A 18 21.85 -11.08 7.23
CA GLY A 18 21.75 -12.34 6.47
C GLY A 18 20.42 -12.58 5.76
N PHE A 19 19.38 -11.81 6.06
CA PHE A 19 18.05 -11.94 5.46
C PHE A 19 17.87 -11.01 4.26
N ASN A 20 17.29 -11.53 3.17
CA ASN A 20 16.89 -10.73 2.01
C ASN A 20 15.54 -10.05 2.30
N ILE A 21 15.55 -8.73 2.43
CA ILE A 21 14.35 -7.93 2.69
C ILE A 21 14.00 -7.15 1.42
N LYS A 22 12.80 -7.44 0.90
CA LYS A 22 12.21 -6.69 -0.22
C LYS A 22 11.69 -5.35 0.27
N PHE A 23 11.91 -4.31 -0.50
CA PHE A 23 11.41 -2.96 -0.21
C PHE A 23 11.00 -2.24 -1.49
N MET A 24 10.18 -1.21 -1.30
CA MET A 24 9.81 -0.25 -2.32
C MET A 24 10.31 1.13 -1.91
N HIS A 25 10.69 1.94 -2.88
CA HIS A 25 10.92 3.36 -2.70
C HIS A 25 10.05 4.17 -3.67
N SER A 26 9.53 5.31 -3.24
CA SER A 26 8.65 6.20 -3.99
C SER A 26 8.84 7.66 -3.56
N ILE A 27 8.05 8.57 -4.11
CA ILE A 27 8.00 9.97 -3.67
C ILE A 27 7.52 10.15 -2.22
N SER A 28 6.91 9.13 -1.60
CA SER A 28 6.32 9.20 -0.27
C SER A 28 6.81 8.07 0.63
N TYR A 29 7.44 8.44 1.74
CA TYR A 29 7.82 7.47 2.77
C TYR A 29 6.62 6.70 3.32
N SER A 30 5.45 7.33 3.40
CA SER A 30 4.24 6.67 3.88
C SER A 30 3.77 5.57 2.94
N LEU A 31 3.89 5.83 1.64
CA LEU A 31 3.60 4.84 0.60
C LEU A 31 4.64 3.70 0.62
N ASP A 32 5.92 4.01 0.84
CA ASP A 32 7.00 3.02 0.98
C ASP A 32 6.72 2.07 2.14
N SER A 33 6.45 2.65 3.31
CA SER A 33 6.18 1.91 4.54
C SER A 33 4.97 1.01 4.41
N ILE A 34 3.86 1.53 3.88
CA ILE A 34 2.60 0.79 3.86
C ILE A 34 2.65 -0.40 2.89
N ILE A 35 3.25 -0.21 1.70
CA ILE A 35 3.37 -1.27 0.69
C ILE A 35 4.32 -2.36 1.20
N ALA A 36 5.40 -1.97 1.90
CA ALA A 36 6.35 -2.91 2.50
C ALA A 36 5.74 -3.81 3.59
N THR A 37 4.52 -3.54 4.08
CA THR A 37 3.78 -4.43 4.99
C THR A 37 3.21 -5.64 4.24
N PHE A 38 2.89 -5.52 2.96
CA PHE A 38 2.27 -6.59 2.16
C PHE A 38 3.33 -7.48 1.50
N ARG A 39 4.13 -8.18 2.31
CA ARG A 39 5.33 -8.91 1.84
C ARG A 39 5.06 -10.26 1.16
N SER A 40 3.82 -10.70 1.13
CA SER A 40 3.42 -11.99 0.55
C SER A 40 2.41 -11.79 -0.58
N ILE A 41 2.35 -12.77 -1.48
CA ILE A 41 1.37 -12.79 -2.57
C ILE A 41 -0.05 -12.74 -2.00
N ILE A 42 -0.32 -13.52 -0.94
CA ILE A 42 -1.60 -13.55 -0.23
C ILE A 42 -1.93 -12.15 0.31
N GLY A 43 -1.00 -11.48 0.99
CA GLY A 43 -1.23 -10.13 1.51
C GLY A 43 -1.55 -9.13 0.40
N CYS A 44 -0.86 -9.23 -0.74
CA CYS A 44 -1.14 -8.39 -1.91
C CYS A 44 -2.51 -8.70 -2.53
N ASP A 45 -2.87 -9.98 -2.65
CA ASP A 45 -4.15 -10.42 -3.22
C ASP A 45 -5.33 -9.94 -2.36
N HIS A 46 -5.23 -10.08 -1.05
CA HIS A 46 -6.23 -9.54 -0.12
C HIS A 46 -6.37 -8.01 -0.26
N LEU A 47 -5.27 -7.27 -0.36
CA LEU A 47 -5.32 -5.82 -0.55
C LEU A 47 -5.97 -5.45 -1.89
N LEU A 48 -5.64 -6.16 -2.97
CA LEU A 48 -6.26 -5.96 -4.29
C LEU A 48 -7.75 -6.27 -4.29
N GLU A 49 -8.17 -7.32 -3.57
CA GLU A 49 -9.57 -7.66 -3.40
C GLU A 49 -10.32 -6.51 -2.71
N VAL A 50 -9.79 -5.98 -1.61
CA VAL A 50 -10.37 -4.83 -0.91
C VAL A 50 -10.50 -3.61 -1.83
N ILE A 51 -9.45 -3.29 -2.59
CA ILE A 51 -9.47 -2.19 -3.58
C ILE A 51 -10.53 -2.43 -4.67
N ASN A 52 -10.70 -3.67 -5.11
CA ASN A 52 -11.71 -4.01 -6.10
C ASN A 52 -13.13 -3.92 -5.53
N LEU A 53 -13.34 -4.32 -4.27
CA LEU A 53 -14.61 -4.18 -3.59
C LEU A 53 -14.98 -2.71 -3.40
N SER A 54 -14.03 -1.87 -2.99
CA SER A 54 -14.26 -0.41 -2.87
C SER A 54 -14.49 0.28 -4.21
N SER A 55 -14.11 -0.36 -5.32
CA SER A 55 -14.43 0.12 -6.68
C SER A 55 -15.88 -0.18 -7.10
N ASN A 56 -16.54 -1.17 -6.45
CA ASN A 56 -17.87 -1.68 -6.82
C ASN A 56 -18.98 -1.22 -5.87
N VAL A 57 -18.65 -0.80 -4.65
CA VAL A 57 -19.60 -0.21 -3.70
C VAL A 57 -19.92 1.23 -4.13
N SER A 58 -21.18 1.66 -3.96
CA SER A 58 -21.61 3.04 -4.22
C SER A 58 -20.65 4.06 -3.57
N GLN A 59 -20.54 5.25 -4.18
CA GLN A 59 -19.55 6.32 -3.92
C GLN A 59 -19.40 6.81 -2.45
N GLN A 60 -20.10 6.23 -1.48
CA GLN A 60 -20.22 6.70 -0.10
C GLN A 60 -19.54 5.82 0.96
N GLY A 61 -18.96 4.67 0.60
CA GLY A 61 -18.25 3.80 1.54
C GLY A 61 -16.72 3.95 1.49
N GLU A 62 -16.07 4.02 2.66
CA GLU A 62 -14.63 3.79 2.80
C GLU A 62 -14.39 2.45 3.52
N THR A 63 -13.42 1.67 3.05
CA THR A 63 -12.91 0.52 3.80
C THR A 63 -11.70 0.96 4.61
N VAL A 64 -11.76 0.78 5.93
CA VAL A 64 -10.65 1.06 6.84
C VAL A 64 -9.86 -0.23 7.07
N TYR A 65 -8.55 -0.16 6.90
CA TYR A 65 -7.65 -1.28 7.07
C TYR A 65 -6.52 -0.91 8.02
N THR A 66 -6.44 -1.60 9.15
CA THR A 66 -5.31 -1.49 10.08
C THR A 66 -4.22 -2.47 9.66
N THR A 67 -3.02 -1.94 9.43
CA THR A 67 -1.85 -2.74 9.08
C THR A 67 -1.11 -3.23 10.33
N GLN A 68 -0.27 -4.26 10.15
CA GLN A 68 0.57 -4.78 11.25
C GLN A 68 1.59 -3.78 11.77
N SER A 69 1.90 -2.72 11.02
CA SER A 69 2.78 -1.62 11.41
C SER A 69 2.06 -0.53 12.23
N LEU A 70 0.82 -0.77 12.67
CA LEU A 70 -0.04 0.21 13.36
C LEU A 70 -0.32 1.46 12.51
N GLN A 71 -0.24 1.32 11.19
CA GLN A 71 -0.65 2.33 10.23
C GLN A 71 -2.06 2.00 9.72
N ILE A 72 -2.83 3.02 9.35
CA ILE A 72 -4.18 2.86 8.80
C ILE A 72 -4.18 3.24 7.33
N ILE A 73 -4.91 2.46 6.54
CA ILE A 73 -5.26 2.78 5.17
C ILE A 73 -6.78 2.93 5.10
N THR A 74 -7.27 4.03 4.56
CA THR A 74 -8.68 4.10 4.14
C THR A 74 -8.76 4.08 2.62
N ILE A 75 -9.61 3.21 2.09
CA ILE A 75 -9.73 2.96 0.66
C ILE A 75 -11.17 3.27 0.27
N SER A 76 -11.34 4.37 -0.47
CA SER A 76 -12.61 4.75 -1.09
C SER A 76 -12.57 4.48 -2.60
N TYR A 77 -13.69 4.73 -3.29
CA TYR A 77 -13.76 4.61 -4.75
C TYR A 77 -12.73 5.49 -5.47
N THR A 78 -12.56 6.75 -5.06
CA THR A 78 -11.69 7.71 -5.76
C THR A 78 -10.31 7.86 -5.12
N LEU A 79 -10.23 7.78 -3.79
CA LEU A 79 -9.04 8.16 -3.03
C LEU A 79 -8.66 7.10 -2.00
N THR A 80 -7.37 6.81 -1.95
CA THR A 80 -6.74 6.06 -0.87
C THR A 80 -5.99 7.04 0.03
N LYS A 81 -6.17 6.91 1.34
CA LYS A 81 -5.54 7.73 2.38
C LYS A 81 -4.71 6.83 3.29
N ILE A 82 -3.53 7.29 3.68
CA ILE A 82 -2.61 6.60 4.57
C ILE A 82 -2.39 7.46 5.81
N TYR A 83 -2.49 6.84 6.97
CA TYR A 83 -2.28 7.43 8.28
C TYR A 83 -1.25 6.60 9.04
N HIS A 84 -0.23 7.23 9.59
CA HIS A 84 0.82 6.57 10.37
C HIS A 84 0.46 6.40 11.84
N ASP A 85 -0.34 7.32 12.35
CA ASP A 85 -0.72 7.37 13.75
C ASP A 85 -2.13 6.82 13.92
N MET A 86 -2.21 5.52 14.23
CA MET A 86 -3.47 4.84 14.52
C MET A 86 -4.17 5.44 15.75
N GLU A 87 -3.44 5.82 16.79
CA GLU A 87 -4.04 6.39 18.00
C GLU A 87 -4.68 7.75 17.70
N ALA A 88 -3.99 8.62 16.94
CA ALA A 88 -4.53 9.90 16.53
C ALA A 88 -5.76 9.75 15.63
N TYR A 89 -5.77 8.74 14.74
CA TYR A 89 -6.92 8.45 13.89
C TYR A 89 -8.12 7.94 14.71
N ASP A 90 -7.90 7.05 15.67
CA ASP A 90 -8.96 6.52 16.53
C ASP A 90 -9.60 7.61 17.40
N LEU A 91 -8.79 8.59 17.84
CA LEU A 91 -9.27 9.77 18.56
C LEU A 91 -10.02 10.75 17.65
N ASN A 92 -9.58 10.91 16.40
CA ASN A 92 -10.19 11.80 15.42
C ASN A 92 -9.99 11.29 13.98
N PRO A 93 -10.98 10.63 13.36
CA PRO A 93 -10.85 10.09 12.00
C PRO A 93 -10.80 11.18 10.91
N ASN A 94 -10.99 12.45 11.27
CA ASN A 94 -10.92 13.59 10.36
C ASN A 94 -9.54 14.25 10.33
N ILE A 95 -8.51 13.65 10.92
CA ILE A 95 -7.13 14.16 10.79
C ILE A 95 -6.68 14.17 9.33
N THR A 96 -5.68 15.01 9.04
CA THR A 96 -5.07 15.04 7.71
C THR A 96 -4.27 13.75 7.50
N PRO A 97 -4.47 13.04 6.37
CA PRO A 97 -3.68 11.86 6.07
C PRO A 97 -2.22 12.23 5.79
N ASP A 98 -1.28 11.38 6.21
CA ASP A 98 0.14 11.53 5.92
C ASP A 98 0.43 11.44 4.42
N TYR A 99 -0.40 10.68 3.70
CA TYR A 99 -0.35 10.63 2.26
C TYR A 99 -1.71 10.26 1.67
N SER A 100 -2.02 10.81 0.49
CA SER A 100 -3.19 10.40 -0.27
C SER A 100 -2.86 10.33 -1.75
N LEU A 101 -3.53 9.40 -2.44
CA LEU A 101 -3.38 9.19 -3.87
C LEU A 101 -4.67 8.60 -4.45
N PRO A 102 -4.93 8.77 -5.76
CA PRO A 102 -6.06 8.12 -6.40
C PRO A 102 -6.04 6.60 -6.19
N THR A 103 -7.19 6.02 -5.86
CA THR A 103 -7.30 4.56 -5.63
C THR A 103 -6.87 3.74 -6.85
N ALA A 104 -7.13 4.26 -8.06
CA ALA A 104 -6.68 3.64 -9.29
C ALA A 104 -5.14 3.56 -9.38
N ASP A 105 -4.43 4.60 -8.98
CA ASP A 105 -2.96 4.61 -8.95
C ASP A 105 -2.42 3.68 -7.87
N PHE A 106 -3.02 3.72 -6.68
CA PHE A 106 -2.66 2.80 -5.60
C PHE A 106 -2.79 1.34 -6.03
N LYS A 107 -3.87 0.99 -6.75
CA LYS A 107 -4.07 -0.34 -7.32
C LYS A 107 -2.93 -0.78 -8.24
N GLU A 108 -2.49 0.10 -9.15
CA GLU A 108 -1.38 -0.22 -10.07
C GLU A 108 -0.05 -0.40 -9.33
N ILE A 109 0.19 0.39 -8.27
CA ILE A 109 1.35 0.23 -7.40
C ILE A 109 1.30 -1.12 -6.67
N VAL A 110 0.15 -1.50 -6.11
CA VAL A 110 -0.02 -2.80 -5.41
C VAL A 110 0.16 -3.97 -6.38
N LYS A 111 -0.33 -3.89 -7.62
CA LYS A 111 -0.09 -4.91 -8.66
C LYS A 111 1.40 -5.05 -8.99
N ALA A 112 2.09 -3.92 -9.16
CA ALA A 112 3.52 -3.92 -9.45
C ALA A 112 4.33 -4.53 -8.29
N TRP A 113 3.98 -4.14 -7.05
CA TRP A 113 4.57 -4.71 -5.85
C TRP A 113 4.33 -6.22 -5.74
N ARG A 114 3.09 -6.68 -5.94
CA ARG A 114 2.75 -8.10 -5.98
C ARG A 114 3.64 -8.87 -6.95
N ASN A 115 3.82 -8.36 -8.16
CA ASN A 115 4.67 -9.00 -9.17
C ASN A 115 6.13 -9.10 -8.70
N PHE A 116 6.65 -8.07 -8.05
CA PHE A 116 8.00 -8.06 -7.47
C PHE A 116 8.14 -9.07 -6.30
N VAL A 117 7.12 -9.15 -5.44
CA VAL A 117 7.05 -10.14 -4.36
C VAL A 117 7.03 -11.57 -4.91
N THR A 118 6.34 -11.82 -6.03
CA THR A 118 6.31 -13.14 -6.68
C THR A 118 7.66 -13.49 -7.31
N ASN A 119 8.22 -12.61 -8.13
CA ASN A 119 9.38 -12.92 -8.98
C ASN A 119 10.71 -13.03 -8.22
N GLY A 120 10.81 -12.47 -7.00
CA GLY A 120 11.97 -12.69 -6.13
C GLY A 120 11.93 -13.99 -5.31
N SER A 121 11.05 -14.94 -5.64
CA SER A 121 10.96 -16.27 -4.99
C SER A 121 11.74 -17.36 -5.76
N SER A 122 12.28 -17.04 -6.93
CA SER A 122 13.06 -17.96 -7.77
C SER A 122 14.55 -17.84 -7.47
N GLY A 123 14.97 -18.35 -6.32
CA GLY A 123 16.37 -18.29 -5.91
C GLY A 123 16.68 -19.12 -4.67
N TYR A 124 16.29 -20.40 -4.70
CA TYR A 124 16.95 -21.50 -3.99
C TYR A 124 16.83 -22.76 -4.84
#